data_AF-A0A822GAT7-F1
#
_entry.id   AF-A0A822GAT7-F1
#
_cell.length_a   1.000
_cell.length_b   1.000
_cell.length_c   1.000
_cell.angle_alpha   90.00
_cell.angle_beta   90.00
_cell.angle_gamma   90.00
#
_symmetry.space_group_name_H-M   'P 1'
#
loop_
_entity.id
_entity.type
_entity.pdbx_description
1 polymer ?
#
loop_
_entity_poly.entity_id
_entity_poly.type
_entity_poly.pdbx_seq_one_letter_code
_entity_poly.pdbx_strand_id
1 'polypeptide(L)'
;MNGSQAQGENIADIGGLKEAFFAYQDWVRLSGTEEKKLPGLQKYSPEQLFFINFGYMWCSKITDELTLAYILQDVHSLSQF
;
A
#
# COMPACT_ATOMS: atom_id res chain seq x y z
N MET A 1 -12.65 -13.90 -6.46
CA MET A 1 -11.27 -13.64 -6.90
C MET A 1 -10.56 -14.95 -7.13
N ASN A 2 -9.76 -15.03 -8.18
CA ASN A 2 -8.90 -16.18 -8.45
C ASN A 2 -7.49 -15.94 -7.89
N GLY A 3 -7.15 -16.61 -6.79
CA GLY A 3 -5.87 -16.42 -6.12
C GLY A 3 -4.65 -16.83 -6.96
N SER A 4 -4.80 -17.78 -7.89
CA SER A 4 -3.72 -18.18 -8.79
C SER A 4 -3.45 -17.15 -9.88
N GLN A 5 -4.49 -16.45 -10.36
CA GLN A 5 -4.36 -15.38 -11.34
C GLN A 5 -3.69 -14.14 -10.73
N ALA A 6 -4.06 -13.78 -9.51
CA ALA A 6 -3.53 -12.61 -8.82
C ALA A 6 -2.19 -12.84 -8.10
N GLN A 7 -1.68 -14.07 -8.09
CA GLN A 7 -0.53 -14.44 -7.26
C GLN A 7 0.73 -13.63 -7.57
N GLY A 8 1.00 -13.36 -8.85
CA GLY A 8 2.19 -12.60 -9.27
C GLY A 8 2.22 -11.20 -8.68
N GLU A 9 1.13 -10.46 -8.87
CA GLU A 9 0.98 -9.09 -8.36
C GLU A 9 0.89 -9.07 -6.83
N ASN A 10 0.19 -10.03 -6.21
CA ASN A 10 0.15 -10.13 -4.74
C ASN A 10 1.55 -10.33 -4.13
N ILE A 11 2.41 -11.14 -4.78
CA ILE A 11 3.80 -11.32 -4.35
C ILE A 11 4.59 -10.01 -4.55
N ALA A 12 4.38 -9.34 -5.69
CA ALA A 12 5.04 -8.08 -6.00
C ALA A 12 4.66 -6.97 -5.01
N ASP A 13 3.38 -6.81 -4.69
CA ASP A 13 2.88 -5.79 -3.75
C ASP A 13 3.41 -6.02 -2.33
N ILE A 14 3.35 -7.26 -1.83
CA ILE A 14 3.88 -7.61 -0.50
C ILE A 14 5.40 -7.40 -0.44
N GLY A 15 6.11 -7.85 -1.48
CA GLY A 15 7.55 -7.69 -1.57
C GLY A 15 7.96 -6.22 -1.64
N GLY A 16 7.33 -5.47 -2.54
CA GLY A 16 7.59 -4.04 -2.74
C GLY A 16 7.31 -3.21 -1.49
N LEU A 17 6.18 -3.46 -0.81
CA LEU A 17 5.85 -2.78 0.45
C LEU A 17 6.90 -3.04 1.54
N LYS A 18 7.35 -4.30 1.67
CA LYS A 18 8.36 -4.69 2.65
C LYS A 18 9.70 -3.99 2.38
N GLU A 19 10.19 -4.05 1.14
CA GLU A 19 11.47 -3.43 0.76
C GLU A 19 11.41 -1.90 0.88
N ALA A 20 10.29 -1.28 0.50
CA ALA A 20 10.09 0.15 0.66
C ALA A 20 10.10 0.58 2.13
N PHE A 21 9.48 -0.21 3.02
CA PHE A 21 9.47 0.08 4.45
C PHE A 21 10.87 -0.05 5.07
N PHE A 22 11.64 -1.07 4.68
CA PHE A 22 13.04 -1.21 5.13
C PHE A 22 13.92 -0.07 4.64
N ALA A 23 13.79 0.33 3.37
CA ALA A 23 14.51 1.48 2.84
C ALA A 23 14.16 2.77 3.59
N TYR A 24 12.89 2.96 3.96
CA TYR A 24 12.45 4.08 4.77
C TYR A 24 13.08 4.05 6.18
N GLN A 25 13.09 2.91 6.86
CA GLN A 25 13.73 2.78 8.17
C GLN A 25 15.25 3.06 8.11
N ASP A 26 15.91 2.59 7.06
CA ASP A 26 17.32 2.88 6.81
C ASP A 26 17.57 4.37 6.60
N TRP A 27 16.70 5.03 5.81
CA TRP A 27 16.77 6.46 5.59
C TRP A 27 16.57 7.25 6.89
N VAL A 28 15.59 6.90 7.72
CA VAL A 28 15.36 7.55 9.03
C VAL A 28 16.61 7.42 9.90
N ARG A 29 17.20 6.22 9.99
CA ARG A 29 18.42 5.96 10.77
C ARG A 29 19.60 6.82 10.30
N LEU A 30 19.76 6.99 8.98
CA LEU A 30 20.87 7.74 8.39
C LEU A 30 20.66 9.27 8.43
N SER A 31 19.41 9.74 8.44
CA SER A 31 19.09 11.17 8.42
C SER A 31 19.51 11.92 9.68
N GLY A 32 19.65 11.22 10.82
CA GLY A 32 20.11 11.78 12.09
C GLY A 32 19.15 12.79 12.74
N THR A 33 17.94 12.96 12.20
CA THR A 33 16.93 13.87 12.74
C THR A 33 15.56 13.21 12.78
N GLU A 34 14.80 13.46 13.84
CA GLU A 34 13.41 13.00 13.92
C GLU A 34 12.55 13.77 12.90
N GLU A 35 11.69 13.05 12.19
CA GLU A 35 10.79 13.64 11.22
C GLU A 35 9.76 14.55 11.90
N LYS A 36 9.45 15.66 11.24
CA LYS A 36 8.40 16.56 11.71
C LYS A 36 7.05 15.88 11.59
N LYS A 37 6.25 15.96 12.66
CA LYS A 37 4.87 15.49 12.62
C LYS A 37 4.04 16.28 11.61
N LEU A 38 3.22 15.57 10.84
CA LEU A 38 2.35 16.15 9.83
C LEU A 38 1.20 16.96 10.48
N PRO A 39 1.00 18.24 10.13
CA PRO A 39 -0.11 19.04 10.64
C PRO A 39 -1.47 18.43 10.33
N GLY A 40 -2.36 18.36 11.31
CA GLY A 40 -3.68 17.73 11.20
C GLY A 40 -3.68 16.20 11.41
N LEU A 41 -2.50 15.57 11.45
CA LEU A 41 -2.32 14.13 11.62
C LEU A 41 -1.27 13.80 12.70
N GLN A 42 -0.99 14.72 13.62
CA GLN A 42 0.08 14.59 14.62
C GLN A 42 -0.10 13.43 15.61
N LYS A 43 -1.29 12.82 15.64
CA LYS A 43 -1.58 11.61 16.43
C LYS A 43 -0.92 10.35 15.85
N TYR A 44 -0.53 10.36 14.59
CA TYR A 44 0.15 9.24 13.93
C TYR A 44 1.66 9.43 13.94
N SER A 45 2.41 8.34 14.09
CA SER A 45 3.86 8.34 13.86
C SER A 45 4.17 8.41 12.35
N PRO A 46 5.38 8.83 11.96
CA PRO A 46 5.84 8.74 10.58
C PRO A 46 5.69 7.34 9.96
N GLU A 47 5.99 6.27 10.71
CA GLU A 47 5.79 4.88 10.27
C GLU A 47 4.31 4.54 10.07
N GLN A 48 3.43 5.03 10.95
CA GLN A 48 1.99 4.85 10.75
C GLN A 48 1.51 5.61 9.50
N LEU A 49 2.06 6.81 9.26
CA LEU A 49 1.76 7.60 8.06
C LEU A 49 2.26 6.94 6.78
N PHE A 50 3.37 6.20 6.82
CA PHE A 50 3.84 5.37 5.70
C PHE A 50 2.75 4.36 5.28
N PHE A 51 2.20 3.60 6.22
CA PHE A 51 1.15 2.62 5.92
C PHE A 51 -0.19 3.26 5.58
N ILE A 52 -0.54 4.39 6.20
CA ILE A 52 -1.73 5.17 5.82
C ILE A 52 -1.59 5.65 4.38
N ASN A 53 -0.42 6.14 3.97
CA ASN A 53 -0.17 6.59 2.61
C ASN A 53 -0.25 5.42 1.61
N PHE A 54 0.32 4.27 1.96
CA PHE A 54 0.20 3.05 1.15
C PHE A 54 -1.28 2.69 0.91
N GLY A 55 -2.10 2.61 1.97
CA GLY A 55 -3.53 2.35 1.83
C GLY A 55 -4.29 3.45 1.08
N TYR A 56 -3.88 4.72 1.23
CA TYR A 56 -4.47 5.84 0.51
C TYR A 56 -4.29 5.72 -1.02
N MET A 57 -3.14 5.23 -1.49
CA MET A 57 -2.90 5.03 -2.93
C MET A 57 -3.89 4.05 -3.57
N TRP A 58 -4.40 3.09 -2.79
CA TRP A 58 -5.34 2.07 -3.24
C TRP A 58 -6.82 2.43 -3.00
N CYS A 59 -7.11 3.62 -2.46
CA CYS A 59 -8.49 4.04 -2.24
C CYS A 59 -9.23 4.18 -3.57
N SER A 60 -10.11 3.24 -3.88
CA SER A 60 -10.93 3.25 -5.09
C SER A 60 -12.36 2.79 -4.80
N LYS A 61 -13.30 3.23 -5.64
CA LYS A 61 -14.68 2.73 -5.64
C LYS A 61 -15.13 2.52 -7.07
N ILE A 62 -15.47 1.29 -7.39
CA ILE A 62 -15.91 0.86 -8.73
C ILE A 62 -17.35 0.33 -8.68
N THR A 63 -18.04 0.36 -9.81
CA THR A 63 -19.39 -0.20 -9.95
C THR A 63 -19.37 -1.72 -9.93
N ASP A 64 -20.47 -2.36 -9.56
CA ASP A 64 -20.59 -3.83 -9.53
C ASP A 64 -20.22 -4.51 -10.85
N GLU A 65 -20.57 -3.88 -11.98
CA GLU A 65 -20.23 -4.38 -13.32
C GLU A 65 -18.71 -4.41 -13.56
N LEU A 66 -18.01 -3.33 -13.21
CA LEU A 66 -16.53 -3.27 -13.24
C LEU A 66 -15.90 -4.22 -12.23
N THR A 67 -16.48 -4.39 -11.04
CA THR A 67 -16.01 -5.37 -10.05
C THR A 67 -16.01 -6.78 -10.62
N LEU A 68 -17.09 -7.17 -11.30
CA LEU A 68 -17.19 -8.48 -11.94
C LEU A 68 -16.15 -8.62 -13.07
N ALA A 69 -15.98 -7.59 -13.91
CA ALA A 69 -14.99 -7.58 -14.96
C ALA A 69 -13.56 -7.77 -14.41
N TYR A 70 -13.19 -7.04 -13.35
CA TYR A 70 -11.86 -7.13 -12.74
C TYR A 70 -11.62 -8.49 -12.06
N ILE A 71 -12.61 -9.03 -11.36
CA ILE A 71 -12.48 -10.37 -10.76
C ILE A 71 -12.18 -11.46 -11.80
N LEU A 72 -12.68 -11.29 -13.04
CA LEU A 72 -12.55 -12.28 -14.11
C LEU A 72 -11.32 -12.06 -15.00
N GLN A 73 -10.88 -10.81 -15.18
CA GLN A 73 -9.91 -10.43 -16.22
C GLN A 73 -8.63 -9.80 -15.67
N ASP A 74 -8.69 -9.12 -14.53
CA ASP A 74 -7.53 -8.44 -13.96
C ASP A 74 -6.57 -9.45 -13.31
N VAL A 75 -5.27 -9.16 -13.39
CA VAL A 75 -4.21 -9.90 -12.71
C VAL A 75 -3.89 -9.31 -11.34
N HIS A 76 -4.47 -8.17 -10.97
CA HIS A 76 -4.36 -7.60 -9.63
C HIS A 76 -5.56 -8.01 -8.76
N SER A 77 -5.34 -8.06 -7.45
CA SER A 77 -6.43 -8.08 -6.49
C SER A 77 -7.21 -6.75 -6.54
N LEU A 78 -8.50 -6.78 -6.20
CA LEU A 78 -9.25 -5.51 -6.07
C LEU A 78 -8.59 -4.66 -4.98
N SER A 79 -8.58 -3.34 -5.15
CA SER A 79 -7.78 -2.41 -4.32
C SER A 79 -8.07 -2.45 -2.81
N GLN A 80 -9.16 -3.09 -2.38
CA GLN A 80 -9.49 -3.29 -0.96
C GLN A 80 -8.83 -4.54 -0.33
N PHE A 81 -8.14 -5.38 -1.12
CA PHE A 81 -7.57 -6.66 -0.72
C PHE A 81 -6.06 -6.70 -0.87
#